data_AF-A0ABD2LR08-F1
#
_entry.id   AF-A0ABD2LR08-F1
#
_cell.length_a   1.000
_cell.length_b   1.000
_cell.length_c   1.000
_cell.angle_alpha   90.00
_cell.angle_beta   90.00
_cell.angle_gamma   90.00
#
_symmetry.space_group_name_H-M   'P 1'
#
loop_
_entity.id
_entity.type
_entity.pdbx_description
1 polymer ?
#
loop_
_entity_poly.entity_id
_entity_poly.type
_entity_poly.pdbx_seq_one_letter_code
_entity_poly.pdbx_strand_id
1 'polypeptide(L)'
;MYVCFSALRWTDEKCRENGIECTAENCRQMLGPALFQIRFPLFSQKEFSEKIVPSGILTAEEVVCVEHYRTNLNFCGHSGGLLYPLQFPSNWRLWTFGTLLMEIEKASEFAGEMAGSSRYSETLYINGLPWKIWAQIKTKSGSTNNEKCLGIYLLCTALEKDSQWRCCVRSATFRIISQKNGVDNSIGTFCDHVFDNKSNNWGFNNFILFTELMDPSRGLHSGEEDKVTLAIDVTVKNEKMDKFILDQSKSNGTISMDIEKVSEFAREVIWSERKSEIVYIKGFLWKIMAEMRMKMGSNDNEKWLGIYLWCDTPKEEEKNWSCKCSATIRIMSQKCGVSDFRRKFDDHVFDSEENSWGYGNTISFIELMNPRKGFYNKSEDKVTLAIDVTVENEKTEDNS
;
A
#
# COMPACT_ATOMS: atom_id res chain seq x y z
N MET A 1 5.37 -15.61 5.84
CA MET A 1 4.67 -16.89 6.09
C MET A 1 4.70 -17.32 7.56
N TYR A 2 5.88 -17.37 8.21
CA TYR A 2 6.01 -17.76 9.64
C TYR A 2 5.19 -16.94 10.64
N VAL A 3 5.02 -15.64 10.40
CA VAL A 3 4.33 -14.70 11.32
C VAL A 3 2.87 -15.07 11.59
N CYS A 4 2.13 -15.58 10.60
CA CYS A 4 0.72 -15.92 10.79
C CYS A 4 0.54 -17.19 11.64
N PHE A 5 1.36 -18.22 11.41
CA PHE A 5 1.31 -19.44 12.24
C PHE A 5 1.77 -19.14 13.67
N SER A 6 2.74 -18.24 13.84
CA SER A 6 3.12 -17.72 15.15
C SER A 6 1.98 -16.93 15.79
N ALA A 7 1.24 -16.12 15.03
CA ALA A 7 0.10 -15.35 15.53
C ALA A 7 -1.07 -16.25 15.97
N LEU A 8 -1.39 -17.28 15.19
CA LEU A 8 -2.43 -18.27 15.55
C LEU A 8 -2.04 -19.05 16.81
N ARG A 9 -0.79 -19.52 16.90
CA ARG A 9 -0.28 -20.20 18.11
C ARG A 9 -0.27 -19.28 19.32
N TRP A 10 0.05 -18.00 19.11
CA TRP A 10 0.01 -17.00 20.17
C TRP A 10 -1.41 -16.76 20.68
N THR A 11 -2.42 -16.72 19.79
CA THR A 11 -3.82 -16.60 20.24
C THR A 11 -4.31 -17.82 20.98
N ASP A 12 -3.93 -19.02 20.57
CA ASP A 12 -4.30 -20.24 21.29
C ASP A 12 -3.75 -20.23 22.71
N GLU A 13 -2.50 -19.79 22.89
CA GLU A 13 -1.88 -19.65 24.21
C GLU A 13 -2.54 -18.54 25.04
N LYS A 14 -2.84 -17.40 24.41
CA LYS A 14 -3.50 -16.28 25.09
C LYS A 14 -4.93 -16.59 25.53
N CYS A 15 -5.69 -17.33 24.73
CA CYS A 15 -7.00 -17.84 25.13
C CYS A 15 -6.88 -18.75 26.36
N ARG A 16 -5.89 -19.64 26.39
CA ARG A 16 -5.63 -20.53 27.53
C ARG A 16 -5.22 -19.76 28.79
N GLU A 17 -4.33 -18.77 28.67
CA GLU A 17 -3.94 -17.89 29.79
C GLU A 17 -5.13 -17.12 30.38
N ASN A 18 -6.09 -16.74 29.53
CA ASN A 18 -7.29 -16.01 29.96
C ASN A 18 -8.45 -16.92 30.41
N GLY A 19 -8.27 -18.25 30.40
CA GLY A 19 -9.32 -19.22 30.77
C GLY A 19 -10.49 -19.26 29.78
N ILE A 20 -10.28 -18.83 28.54
CA ILE A 20 -11.28 -18.79 27.47
C ILE A 20 -11.05 -19.99 26.54
N GLU A 21 -12.12 -20.65 26.10
CA GLU A 21 -12.02 -21.74 25.14
C GLU A 21 -11.44 -21.24 23.80
N CYS A 22 -10.45 -21.96 23.25
CA CYS A 22 -9.77 -21.61 22.00
C CYS A 22 -10.67 -21.93 20.78
N THR A 23 -11.80 -21.22 20.67
CA THR A 23 -12.66 -21.25 19.49
C THR A 23 -12.16 -20.25 18.44
N ALA A 24 -12.51 -20.47 17.18
CA ALA A 24 -12.13 -19.55 16.09
C ALA A 24 -12.59 -18.10 16.36
N GLU A 25 -13.80 -17.92 16.89
CA GLU A 25 -14.35 -16.63 17.29
C GLU A 25 -13.50 -15.92 18.35
N ASN A 26 -13.07 -16.67 19.38
CA ASN A 26 -12.28 -16.12 20.48
C ASN A 26 -10.86 -15.80 20.02
N CYS A 27 -10.24 -16.66 19.21
CA CYS A 27 -8.92 -16.39 18.62
C CYS A 27 -8.97 -15.18 17.66
N ARG A 28 -10.05 -15.04 16.88
CA ARG A 28 -10.30 -13.88 16.00
C ARG A 28 -10.43 -12.59 16.81
N GLN A 29 -11.18 -12.61 17.92
CA GLN A 29 -11.27 -11.48 18.83
C GLN A 29 -9.91 -11.13 19.47
N MET A 30 -9.11 -12.12 19.85
CA MET A 30 -7.76 -11.91 20.39
C MET A 30 -6.78 -11.32 19.38
N LEU A 31 -6.83 -11.75 18.11
CA LEU A 31 -6.02 -11.13 17.05
C LEU A 31 -6.49 -9.70 16.76
N GLY A 32 -7.79 -9.44 16.81
CA GLY A 32 -8.38 -8.14 16.55
C GLY A 32 -7.85 -7.51 15.24
N PRO A 33 -7.31 -6.27 15.27
CA PRO A 33 -6.83 -5.59 14.06
C PRO A 33 -5.55 -6.22 13.48
N ALA A 34 -4.78 -6.98 14.27
CA ALA A 34 -3.60 -7.67 13.77
C ALA A 34 -3.97 -8.76 12.74
N LEU A 35 -5.19 -9.32 12.82
CA LEU A 35 -5.73 -10.24 11.81
C LEU A 35 -5.71 -9.63 10.41
N PHE A 36 -6.15 -8.38 10.29
CA PHE A 36 -6.20 -7.67 9.01
C PHE A 36 -4.83 -7.18 8.52
N GLN A 37 -3.77 -7.37 9.33
CA GLN A 37 -2.39 -7.17 8.90
C GLN A 37 -1.77 -8.47 8.34
N ILE A 38 -2.43 -9.61 8.55
CA ILE A 38 -1.98 -10.90 8.03
C ILE A 38 -2.26 -10.96 6.53
N ARG A 39 -1.21 -11.28 5.77
CA ARG A 39 -1.24 -11.36 4.31
C ARG A 39 -1.75 -12.72 3.83
N PHE A 40 -3.01 -13.05 4.14
CA PHE A 40 -3.65 -14.31 3.72
C PHE A 40 -3.55 -14.60 2.21
N PRO A 41 -3.63 -13.61 1.30
CA PRO A 41 -3.43 -13.84 -0.14
C PRO A 41 -2.05 -14.39 -0.52
N LEU A 42 -1.02 -14.21 0.33
CA LEU A 42 0.35 -14.68 0.07
C LEU A 42 0.63 -16.10 0.52
N PHE A 43 -0.34 -16.76 1.13
CA PHE A 43 -0.23 -18.20 1.35
C PHE A 43 -0.28 -18.93 0.01
N SER A 44 0.45 -20.04 -0.09
CA SER A 44 0.19 -20.99 -1.17
C SER A 44 -1.25 -21.50 -1.09
N GLN A 45 -1.87 -21.83 -2.23
CA GLN A 45 -3.24 -22.36 -2.26
C GLN A 45 -3.40 -23.58 -1.34
N LYS A 46 -2.37 -24.43 -1.33
CA LYS A 46 -2.30 -25.61 -0.47
C LYS A 46 -2.33 -25.23 1.01
N GLU A 47 -1.45 -24.34 1.47
CA GLU A 47 -1.42 -23.95 2.88
C GLU A 47 -2.67 -23.18 3.33
N PHE A 48 -3.22 -22.35 2.44
CA PHE A 48 -4.45 -21.64 2.75
C PHE A 48 -5.61 -22.62 2.95
N SER A 49 -5.79 -23.57 2.02
CA SER A 49 -6.89 -24.55 2.06
C SER A 49 -6.72 -25.58 3.17
N GLU A 50 -5.50 -26.04 3.45
CA GLU A 50 -5.24 -27.10 4.44
C GLU A 50 -5.09 -26.57 5.86
N LYS A 51 -4.70 -25.30 6.05
CA LYS A 51 -4.35 -24.78 7.39
C LYS A 51 -5.13 -23.54 7.80
N ILE A 52 -5.49 -22.65 6.87
CA ILE A 52 -6.18 -21.39 7.20
C ILE A 52 -7.70 -21.55 7.14
N VAL A 53 -8.23 -22.15 6.07
CA VAL A 53 -9.68 -22.39 5.96
C VAL A 53 -10.19 -23.28 7.11
N PRO A 54 -9.53 -24.38 7.48
CA PRO A 54 -9.99 -25.24 8.57
C PRO A 54 -9.82 -24.62 9.97
N SER A 55 -9.00 -23.58 10.13
CA SER A 55 -8.85 -22.90 11.42
C SER A 55 -10.07 -22.07 11.79
N GLY A 56 -10.96 -21.78 10.84
CA GLY A 56 -12.16 -20.98 11.05
C GLY A 56 -11.89 -19.50 11.34
N ILE A 57 -10.63 -19.06 11.30
CA ILE A 57 -10.25 -17.69 11.67
C ILE A 57 -10.80 -16.65 10.69
N LEU A 58 -11.08 -17.05 9.45
CA LEU A 58 -11.68 -16.24 8.38
C LEU A 58 -13.16 -16.59 8.22
N THR A 59 -14.01 -15.60 7.93
CA THR A 59 -15.42 -15.85 7.59
C THR A 59 -15.54 -16.50 6.21
N ALA A 60 -16.70 -17.07 5.90
CA ALA A 60 -16.96 -17.65 4.58
C ALA A 60 -16.78 -16.62 3.46
N GLU A 61 -17.26 -15.39 3.66
CA GLU A 61 -17.11 -14.28 2.72
C GLU A 61 -15.64 -13.91 2.53
N GLU A 62 -14.86 -13.87 3.61
CA GLU A 62 -13.43 -13.55 3.58
C GLU A 62 -12.60 -14.61 2.86
N VAL A 63 -12.93 -15.89 3.06
CA VAL A 63 -12.33 -17.00 2.31
C VAL A 63 -12.61 -16.84 0.82
N VAL A 64 -13.87 -16.57 0.46
CA VAL A 64 -14.28 -16.30 -0.93
C VAL A 64 -13.52 -15.08 -1.49
N CYS A 65 -13.35 -14.00 -0.72
CA CYS A 65 -12.58 -12.83 -1.15
C CYS A 65 -11.12 -13.20 -1.49
N VAL A 66 -10.45 -13.95 -0.61
CA VAL A 66 -9.05 -14.34 -0.79
C VAL A 66 -8.89 -15.26 -2.00
N GLU A 67 -9.79 -16.22 -2.19
CA GLU A 67 -9.78 -17.14 -3.35
C GLU A 67 -10.15 -16.43 -4.66
N HIS A 68 -11.14 -15.54 -4.64
CA HIS A 68 -11.53 -14.74 -5.80
C HIS A 68 -10.40 -13.80 -6.23
N TYR A 69 -9.67 -13.21 -5.28
CA TYR A 69 -8.48 -12.40 -5.57
C TYR A 69 -7.39 -13.22 -6.29
N ARG A 70 -7.14 -14.46 -5.84
CA ARG A 70 -6.13 -15.34 -6.47
C ARG A 70 -6.48 -15.71 -7.91
N THR A 71 -7.77 -15.92 -8.18
CA THR A 71 -8.25 -16.34 -9.50
C THR A 71 -8.42 -15.19 -10.50
N ASN A 72 -8.61 -13.93 -10.03
CA ASN A 72 -8.87 -12.76 -10.87
C ASN A 72 -7.72 -11.74 -10.99
N LEU A 73 -6.47 -12.18 -10.83
CA LEU A 73 -5.27 -11.34 -11.04
C LEU A 73 -5.18 -10.67 -12.45
N ASN A 74 -6.06 -11.03 -13.39
CA ASN A 74 -6.13 -10.47 -14.75
C ASN A 74 -7.08 -9.26 -14.93
N PHE A 75 -7.82 -8.83 -13.90
CA PHE A 75 -8.74 -7.68 -13.98
C PHE A 75 -8.31 -6.55 -13.01
N CYS A 76 -7.11 -6.01 -13.20
CA CYS A 76 -6.72 -4.72 -12.60
C CYS A 76 -6.77 -3.64 -13.68
N GLY A 77 -7.98 -3.33 -14.14
CA GLY A 77 -8.21 -2.25 -15.09
C GLY A 77 -9.70 -2.09 -15.36
N HIS A 78 -10.22 -0.91 -15.03
CA HIS A 78 -11.57 -0.42 -15.31
C HIS A 78 -12.69 -0.90 -14.36
N SER A 79 -13.20 0.06 -13.60
CA SER A 79 -14.64 0.24 -13.29
C SER A 79 -15.51 -1.02 -13.38
N GLY A 80 -15.47 -1.84 -12.34
CA GLY A 80 -16.40 -2.94 -12.13
C GLY A 80 -16.31 -3.33 -10.65
N GLY A 81 -17.36 -3.06 -9.89
CA GLY A 81 -17.37 -3.31 -8.45
C GLY A 81 -17.03 -4.76 -8.15
N LEU A 82 -15.99 -4.98 -7.34
CA LEU A 82 -15.78 -6.26 -6.68
C LEU A 82 -17.03 -6.51 -5.83
N LEU A 83 -17.78 -7.56 -6.17
CA LEU A 83 -18.92 -8.06 -5.38
C LEU A 83 -18.53 -8.34 -3.91
N TYR A 84 -17.23 -8.55 -3.64
CA TYR A 84 -16.67 -8.70 -2.31
C TYR A 84 -15.29 -8.02 -2.22
N PRO A 85 -15.14 -6.89 -1.50
CA PRO A 85 -13.86 -6.20 -1.38
C PRO A 85 -12.86 -7.01 -0.53
N LEU A 86 -11.66 -7.25 -1.05
CA LEU A 86 -10.61 -7.98 -0.33
C LEU A 86 -10.12 -7.16 0.88
N GLN A 87 -10.29 -7.70 2.09
CA GLN A 87 -9.98 -6.99 3.34
C GLN A 87 -8.54 -7.21 3.83
N PHE A 88 -7.81 -8.15 3.21
CA PHE A 88 -6.46 -8.53 3.63
C PHE A 88 -5.39 -8.01 2.67
N PRO A 89 -4.20 -7.66 3.20
CA PRO A 89 -3.10 -7.19 2.39
C PRO A 89 -2.57 -8.30 1.46
N SER A 90 -2.64 -8.08 0.16
CA SER A 90 -1.76 -8.75 -0.82
C SER A 90 -0.50 -7.89 -1.00
N ASN A 91 0.59 -8.42 -1.56
CA ASN A 91 1.94 -7.79 -1.65
C ASN A 91 1.94 -6.25 -1.47
N TRP A 92 2.42 -5.80 -0.29
CA TRP A 92 2.55 -4.41 0.19
C TRP A 92 1.32 -3.49 0.19
N ARG A 93 0.10 -3.98 -0.05
CA ARG A 93 -1.11 -3.14 -0.05
C ARG A 93 -1.76 -3.09 1.33
N LEU A 94 -1.43 -2.07 2.13
CA LEU A 94 -2.44 -1.51 3.04
C LEU A 94 -3.46 -0.81 2.14
N TRP A 95 -4.72 -1.27 2.12
CA TRP A 95 -5.77 -0.67 1.30
C TRP A 95 -5.91 0.81 1.66
N THR A 96 -5.48 1.67 0.74
CA THR A 96 -5.58 3.12 0.92
C THR A 96 -6.91 3.66 0.44
N PHE A 97 -7.81 2.81 -0.03
CA PHE A 97 -9.15 3.18 -0.46
C PHE A 97 -10.12 2.05 -0.19
N GLY A 98 -11.40 2.39 -0.07
CA GLY A 98 -12.47 1.41 0.12
C GLY A 98 -13.84 2.09 0.01
N THR A 99 -14.86 1.30 -0.34
CA THR A 99 -16.24 1.76 -0.37
C THR A 99 -16.98 1.14 0.80
N LEU A 100 -17.39 1.98 1.75
CA LEU A 100 -18.33 1.57 2.78
C LEU A 100 -19.73 1.52 2.18
N LEU A 101 -20.50 0.50 2.52
CA LEU A 101 -21.90 0.36 2.14
C LEU A 101 -22.76 0.23 3.39
N MET A 102 -23.93 0.83 3.37
CA MET A 102 -24.93 0.71 4.42
C MET A 102 -26.32 0.63 3.81
N GLU A 103 -27.11 -0.29 4.30
CA GLU A 103 -28.51 -0.43 3.95
C GLU A 103 -29.36 0.00 5.14
N ILE A 104 -30.17 1.03 4.95
CA ILE A 104 -31.19 1.43 5.91
C ILE A 104 -32.47 0.69 5.53
N GLU A 105 -32.67 -0.47 6.15
CA GLU A 105 -33.93 -1.21 6.06
C GLU A 105 -35.04 -0.50 6.85
N LYS A 106 -36.30 -0.71 6.47
CA LYS A 106 -37.44 -0.03 7.09
C LYS A 106 -37.23 1.49 7.14
N ALA A 107 -36.78 2.05 6.02
CA ALA A 107 -36.39 3.46 5.93
C ALA A 107 -37.53 4.40 6.33
N SER A 108 -38.79 4.02 6.05
CA SER A 108 -39.98 4.78 6.42
C SER A 108 -40.20 4.82 7.93
N GLU A 109 -39.95 3.70 8.62
CA GLU A 109 -39.93 3.64 10.08
C GLU A 109 -38.83 4.55 10.62
N PHE A 110 -37.61 4.44 10.08
CA PHE A 110 -36.48 5.27 10.49
C PHE A 110 -36.79 6.77 10.37
N ALA A 111 -37.35 7.22 9.24
CA ALA A 111 -37.74 8.62 9.06
C ALA A 111 -38.75 9.13 10.10
N GLY A 112 -39.58 8.21 10.63
CA GLY A 112 -40.56 8.48 11.68
C GLY A 112 -39.95 8.65 13.07
N GLU A 113 -38.77 8.07 13.34
CA GLU A 113 -38.13 8.06 14.66
C GLU A 113 -37.75 9.47 15.17
N MET A 114 -37.43 9.58 16.47
CA MET A 114 -37.05 10.84 17.09
C MET A 114 -35.72 11.38 16.57
N ALA A 115 -35.56 12.71 16.56
CA ALA A 115 -34.28 13.33 16.23
C ALA A 115 -33.17 12.81 17.16
N GLY A 116 -32.01 12.48 16.60
CA GLY A 116 -30.90 11.84 17.32
C GLY A 116 -30.81 10.33 17.10
N SER A 117 -31.89 9.66 16.69
CA SER A 117 -31.85 8.24 16.28
C SER A 117 -30.75 8.00 15.26
N SER A 118 -29.96 6.95 15.48
CA SER A 118 -28.75 6.66 14.71
C SER A 118 -28.69 5.21 14.31
N ARG A 119 -28.12 4.95 13.14
CA ARG A 119 -27.78 3.61 12.63
C ARG A 119 -26.35 3.62 12.11
N TYR A 120 -25.69 2.47 12.14
CA TYR A 120 -24.29 2.32 11.76
C TYR A 120 -24.16 1.21 10.73
N SER A 121 -23.21 1.34 9.80
CA SER A 121 -22.82 0.25 8.92
C SER A 121 -22.01 -0.81 9.67
N GLU A 122 -21.83 -1.94 8.98
CA GLU A 122 -20.73 -2.85 9.26
C GLU A 122 -19.38 -2.14 9.18
N THR A 123 -18.40 -2.73 9.85
CA THR A 123 -17.03 -2.18 9.91
C THR A 123 -16.28 -2.55 8.64
N LEU A 124 -15.72 -1.55 7.95
CA LEU A 124 -14.74 -1.77 6.88
C LEU A 124 -13.36 -1.33 7.36
N TYR A 125 -12.35 -2.16 7.16
CA TYR A 125 -10.97 -1.81 7.51
C TYR A 125 -10.26 -1.15 6.32
N ILE A 126 -9.87 0.12 6.45
CA ILE A 126 -9.09 0.87 5.45
C ILE A 126 -7.81 1.33 6.14
N ASN A 127 -6.67 0.99 5.55
CA ASN A 127 -5.33 1.23 6.09
C ASN A 127 -5.17 0.74 7.54
N GLY A 128 -5.78 -0.42 7.86
CA GLY A 128 -5.71 -1.05 9.18
C GLY A 128 -6.55 -0.38 10.26
N LEU A 129 -7.31 0.67 9.94
CA LEU A 129 -8.23 1.33 10.86
C LEU A 129 -9.67 0.92 10.54
N PRO A 130 -10.56 0.80 11.54
CA PRO A 130 -11.95 0.47 11.31
C PRO A 130 -12.76 1.73 10.97
N TRP A 131 -13.53 1.65 9.89
CA TRP A 131 -14.38 2.70 9.38
C TRP A 131 -15.83 2.25 9.37
N LYS A 132 -16.75 3.19 9.64
CA LYS A 132 -18.20 2.97 9.56
C LYS A 132 -18.91 4.16 8.95
N ILE A 133 -20.05 3.90 8.32
CA ILE A 133 -21.07 4.92 8.06
C ILE A 133 -21.87 5.11 9.34
N TRP A 134 -22.06 6.35 9.75
CA TRP A 134 -23.00 6.73 10.81
C TRP A 134 -24.10 7.57 10.17
N ALA A 135 -25.31 7.04 10.15
CA ALA A 135 -26.51 7.73 9.70
C ALA A 135 -27.28 8.22 10.93
N GLN A 136 -27.63 9.51 10.99
CA GLN A 136 -28.38 10.08 12.11
C GLN A 136 -29.51 10.98 11.64
N ILE A 137 -30.65 10.92 12.33
CA ILE A 137 -31.74 11.87 12.13
C ILE A 137 -31.37 13.21 12.77
N LYS A 138 -31.29 14.25 11.95
CA LYS A 138 -31.05 15.63 12.39
C LYS A 138 -32.28 16.49 12.16
N THR A 139 -32.43 17.51 13.00
CA THR A 139 -33.40 18.58 12.78
C THR A 139 -32.69 19.73 12.08
N LYS A 140 -33.24 20.21 10.97
CA LYS A 140 -32.66 21.31 10.21
C LYS A 140 -32.63 22.59 11.07
N SER A 141 -31.43 23.05 11.40
CA SER A 141 -31.24 24.29 12.17
C SER A 141 -31.83 25.47 11.40
N GLY A 142 -32.69 26.26 12.07
CA GLY A 142 -33.31 27.45 11.51
C GLY A 142 -34.65 27.24 10.77
N SER A 143 -35.19 26.01 10.72
CA SER A 143 -36.56 25.80 10.19
C SER A 143 -37.61 26.00 11.29
N THR A 144 -38.70 26.70 10.98
CA THR A 144 -39.87 26.86 11.87
C THR A 144 -40.68 25.57 12.02
N ASN A 145 -40.46 24.59 11.13
CA ASN A 145 -41.28 23.39 10.98
C ASN A 145 -40.62 22.10 11.52
N ASN A 146 -39.47 22.20 12.20
CA ASN A 146 -38.70 21.05 12.68
C ASN A 146 -38.47 19.97 11.60
N GLU A 147 -38.13 20.40 10.38
CA GLU A 147 -37.89 19.48 9.26
C GLU A 147 -36.76 18.49 9.61
N LYS A 148 -37.05 17.19 9.45
CA LYS A 148 -36.08 16.12 9.66
C LYS A 148 -35.26 15.89 8.40
N CYS A 149 -33.96 15.71 8.59
CA CYS A 149 -33.01 15.37 7.55
C CYS A 149 -32.14 14.20 7.99
N LEU A 150 -31.64 13.48 6.99
CA LEU A 150 -30.62 12.47 7.18
C LEU A 150 -29.25 13.16 7.22
N GLY A 151 -28.56 13.03 8.36
CA GLY A 151 -27.14 13.30 8.47
C GLY A 151 -26.34 12.05 8.20
N ILE A 152 -25.24 12.17 7.45
CA ILE A 152 -24.36 11.05 7.10
C ILE A 152 -22.94 11.42 7.47
N TYR A 153 -22.27 10.55 8.23
CA TYR A 153 -20.92 10.74 8.71
C TYR A 153 -20.07 9.51 8.41
N LEU A 154 -18.82 9.78 8.09
CA LEU A 154 -17.75 8.80 8.11
C LEU A 154 -17.15 8.80 9.51
N LEU A 155 -17.13 7.63 10.15
CA LEU A 155 -16.59 7.41 11.48
C LEU A 155 -15.34 6.54 11.36
N CYS A 156 -14.25 6.95 12.00
CA CYS A 156 -13.04 6.16 12.17
C CYS A 156 -12.71 6.11 13.66
N THR A 157 -12.67 4.93 14.26
CA THR A 157 -12.43 4.81 15.71
C THR A 157 -11.34 3.79 15.98
N ALA A 158 -10.21 4.17 16.56
CA ALA A 158 -9.30 3.14 17.03
C ALA A 158 -9.94 2.29 18.12
N LEU A 159 -9.51 1.03 18.17
CA LEU A 159 -10.02 0.03 19.10
C LEU A 159 -9.54 0.30 20.54
N GLU A 160 -8.41 1.00 20.70
CA GLU A 160 -7.87 1.39 22.00
C GLU A 160 -8.10 2.87 22.27
N LYS A 161 -8.79 3.18 23.38
CA LYS A 161 -9.14 4.56 23.78
C LYS A 161 -7.92 5.47 23.99
N ASP A 162 -6.74 4.91 24.25
CA ASP A 162 -5.48 5.64 24.50
C ASP A 162 -4.49 5.61 23.32
N SER A 163 -4.86 5.06 22.17
CA SER A 163 -3.96 4.97 21.02
C SER A 163 -3.76 6.34 20.36
N GLN A 164 -2.52 6.75 20.09
CA GLN A 164 -2.20 7.97 19.31
C GLN A 164 -2.37 7.75 17.79
N TRP A 165 -3.50 7.19 17.38
CA TRP A 165 -3.76 6.96 15.96
C TRP A 165 -4.09 8.26 15.24
N ARG A 166 -3.70 8.30 13.97
CA ARG A 166 -4.00 9.41 13.06
C ARG A 166 -4.11 8.86 11.65
N CYS A 167 -5.12 9.29 10.91
CA CYS A 167 -5.31 8.93 9.51
C CYS A 167 -5.67 10.16 8.68
N CYS A 168 -4.87 10.46 7.67
CA CYS A 168 -5.15 11.54 6.73
C CYS A 168 -5.99 10.97 5.59
N VAL A 169 -7.22 11.47 5.40
CA VAL A 169 -8.07 11.16 4.25
C VAL A 169 -7.76 12.14 3.13
N ARG A 170 -7.40 11.62 1.95
CA ARG A 170 -7.25 12.41 0.71
C ARG A 170 -8.62 12.89 0.24
N SER A 171 -9.57 11.98 0.15
CA SER A 171 -10.94 12.28 -0.29
C SER A 171 -11.93 11.29 0.30
N ALA A 172 -13.14 11.75 0.59
CA ALA A 172 -14.27 10.85 0.76
C ALA A 172 -15.51 11.38 0.02
N THR A 173 -16.20 10.48 -0.68
CA THR A 173 -17.39 10.79 -1.49
C THR A 173 -18.58 10.01 -0.96
N PHE A 174 -19.57 10.73 -0.44
CA PHE A 174 -20.81 10.22 0.12
C PHE A 174 -21.85 10.17 -0.99
N ARG A 175 -22.57 9.05 -1.09
CA ARG A 175 -23.57 8.80 -2.11
C ARG A 175 -24.81 8.17 -1.47
N ILE A 176 -25.98 8.64 -1.87
CA ILE A 176 -27.21 7.85 -1.78
C ILE A 176 -27.41 7.20 -3.14
N ILE A 177 -27.36 5.87 -3.18
CA ILE A 177 -27.43 5.11 -4.42
C ILE A 177 -28.89 5.11 -4.89
N SER A 178 -29.13 5.66 -6.08
CA SER A 178 -30.44 5.56 -6.71
C SER A 178 -30.72 4.12 -7.15
N GLN A 179 -31.96 3.69 -6.94
CA GLN A 179 -32.47 2.39 -7.38
C GLN A 179 -33.06 2.45 -8.81
N LYS A 180 -33.09 3.64 -9.44
CA LYS A 180 -33.56 3.84 -10.81
C LYS A 180 -32.39 4.06 -11.76
N ASN A 181 -32.32 3.26 -12.83
CA ASN A 181 -31.33 3.44 -13.89
C ASN A 181 -31.44 4.85 -14.50
N GLY A 182 -30.33 5.60 -14.50
CA GLY A 182 -30.24 6.93 -15.12
C GLY A 182 -30.61 8.11 -14.22
N VAL A 183 -30.81 7.91 -12.91
CA VAL A 183 -30.99 9.00 -11.95
C VAL A 183 -29.69 9.28 -11.20
N ASP A 184 -29.31 10.55 -11.11
CA ASP A 184 -28.10 10.99 -10.42
C ASP A 184 -28.17 10.71 -8.92
N ASN A 185 -27.08 10.16 -8.38
CA ASN A 185 -26.92 9.97 -6.95
C ASN A 185 -26.87 11.33 -6.24
N SER A 186 -27.37 11.41 -5.01
CA SER A 186 -27.09 12.59 -4.17
C SER A 186 -25.67 12.48 -3.64
N ILE A 187 -24.81 13.44 -4.00
CA ILE A 187 -23.36 13.37 -3.76
C ILE A 187 -22.93 14.51 -2.82
N GLY A 188 -22.13 14.17 -1.82
CA GLY A 188 -21.35 15.13 -1.05
C GLY A 188 -19.91 14.65 -0.93
N THR A 189 -18.93 15.52 -1.19
CA THR A 189 -17.51 15.16 -1.17
C THR A 189 -16.74 16.08 -0.24
N PHE A 190 -15.75 15.54 0.47
CA PHE A 190 -14.73 16.33 1.14
C PHE A 190 -13.33 15.83 0.81
N CYS A 191 -12.35 16.70 1.00
CA CYS A 191 -10.94 16.41 0.80
C CYS A 191 -10.13 16.81 2.04
N ASP A 192 -8.98 16.17 2.22
CA ASP A 192 -7.93 16.58 3.16
C ASP A 192 -8.37 16.72 4.63
N HIS A 193 -9.09 15.73 5.16
CA HIS A 193 -9.42 15.67 6.59
C HIS A 193 -8.47 14.74 7.35
N VAL A 194 -8.21 15.06 8.62
CA VAL A 194 -7.43 14.22 9.51
C VAL A 194 -8.34 13.62 10.58
N PHE A 195 -8.42 12.30 10.58
CA PHE A 195 -9.10 11.53 11.62
C PHE A 195 -8.11 11.18 12.73
N ASP A 196 -8.49 11.47 13.97
CA ASP A 196 -7.75 11.13 15.18
C ASP A 196 -8.71 11.03 16.37
N ASN A 197 -8.21 10.85 17.59
CA ASN A 197 -9.05 10.78 18.80
C ASN A 197 -9.91 12.03 19.07
N LYS A 198 -9.51 13.19 18.58
CA LYS A 198 -10.24 14.45 18.79
C LYS A 198 -11.26 14.70 17.68
N SER A 199 -10.96 14.27 16.46
CA SER A 199 -11.82 14.39 15.29
C SER A 199 -12.02 13.02 14.64
N ASN A 200 -12.69 12.13 15.35
CA ASN A 200 -12.87 10.73 14.92
C ASN A 200 -13.99 10.54 13.89
N ASN A 201 -14.74 11.59 13.58
CA ASN A 201 -15.82 11.57 12.60
C ASN A 201 -15.84 12.85 11.77
N TRP A 202 -16.37 12.74 10.56
CA TRP A 202 -16.63 13.87 9.68
C TRP A 202 -17.84 13.55 8.81
N GLY A 203 -18.72 14.52 8.57
CA GLY A 203 -19.89 14.31 7.74
C GLY A 203 -20.75 15.55 7.53
N PHE A 204 -21.93 15.31 6.97
CA PHE A 204 -22.91 16.33 6.67
C PHE A 204 -24.09 16.21 7.62
N ASN A 205 -24.39 17.27 8.39
CA ASN A 205 -25.54 17.29 9.29
C ASN A 205 -26.88 17.24 8.56
N ASN A 206 -27.00 17.93 7.43
CA ASN A 206 -28.24 18.06 6.67
C ASN A 206 -28.01 17.55 5.23
N PHE A 207 -27.69 16.27 5.06
CA PHE A 207 -27.32 15.73 3.75
C PHE A 207 -28.50 15.70 2.78
N ILE A 208 -29.66 15.23 3.24
CA ILE A 208 -30.92 15.24 2.47
C ILE A 208 -32.13 15.33 3.42
N LEU A 209 -33.20 16.02 3.01
CA LEU A 209 -34.47 16.00 3.75
C LEU A 209 -35.14 14.62 3.63
N PHE A 210 -35.84 14.17 4.68
CA PHE A 210 -36.59 12.90 4.57
C PHE A 210 -37.75 13.02 3.59
N THR A 211 -38.39 14.17 3.46
CA THR A 211 -39.42 14.42 2.44
C THR A 211 -38.89 14.23 1.02
N GLU A 212 -37.65 14.62 0.79
CA GLU A 212 -36.93 14.45 -0.47
C GLU A 212 -36.44 13.01 -0.68
N LEU A 213 -35.88 12.39 0.36
CA LEU A 213 -35.36 11.03 0.31
C LEU A 213 -36.45 10.01 -0.02
N MET A 214 -37.66 10.24 0.52
CA MET A 214 -38.82 9.37 0.36
C MET A 214 -39.69 9.72 -0.84
N ASP A 215 -39.32 10.74 -1.63
CA ASP A 215 -40.07 11.09 -2.84
C ASP A 215 -39.91 9.99 -3.90
N PRO A 216 -40.99 9.29 -4.30
CA PRO A 216 -40.92 8.22 -5.29
C PRO A 216 -40.38 8.70 -6.65
N SER A 217 -40.51 9.99 -6.98
CA SER A 217 -40.01 10.57 -8.23
C SER A 217 -38.48 10.56 -8.29
N ARG A 218 -37.80 10.66 -7.14
CA ARG A 218 -36.33 10.72 -7.04
C ARG A 218 -35.65 9.36 -7.06
N GLY A 219 -36.37 8.28 -6.73
CA GLY A 219 -35.82 6.92 -6.79
C GLY A 219 -34.65 6.63 -5.85
N LEU A 220 -34.50 7.42 -4.78
CA LEU A 220 -33.46 7.24 -3.75
C LEU A 220 -33.88 6.25 -2.65
N HIS A 221 -35.19 5.97 -2.57
CA HIS A 221 -35.82 5.00 -1.69
C HIS A 221 -36.53 3.93 -2.54
N SER A 222 -36.33 2.66 -2.19
CA SER A 222 -37.10 1.56 -2.75
C SER A 222 -38.40 1.43 -1.96
N GLY A 223 -39.52 1.87 -2.55
CA GLY A 223 -40.84 1.78 -1.91
C GLY A 223 -41.31 0.34 -1.64
N GLU A 224 -40.92 -0.61 -2.49
CA GLU A 224 -41.30 -2.02 -2.35
C GLU A 224 -40.51 -2.72 -1.22
N GLU A 225 -39.22 -2.43 -1.10
CA GLU A 225 -38.34 -3.04 -0.08
C GLU A 225 -38.21 -2.18 1.20
N ASP A 226 -38.80 -0.98 1.20
CA ASP A 226 -38.62 0.07 2.20
C ASP A 226 -37.14 0.31 2.59
N LYS A 227 -36.30 0.54 1.57
CA LYS A 227 -34.83 0.51 1.72
C LYS A 227 -34.14 1.72 1.09
N VAL A 228 -33.09 2.20 1.77
CA VAL A 228 -32.17 3.22 1.25
C VAL A 228 -30.74 2.68 1.34
N THR A 229 -29.98 2.80 0.25
CA THR A 229 -28.57 2.37 0.22
C THR A 229 -27.65 3.58 0.22
N LEU A 230 -26.75 3.63 1.20
CA LEU A 230 -25.70 4.63 1.33
C LEU A 230 -24.36 4.02 0.93
N ALA A 231 -23.53 4.81 0.27
CA ALA A 231 -22.14 4.46 -0.01
C ALA A 231 -21.20 5.61 0.36
N ILE A 232 -20.04 5.30 0.92
CA ILE A 232 -18.95 6.26 1.10
C ILE A 232 -17.69 5.68 0.51
N ASP A 233 -17.19 6.28 -0.56
CA ASP A 233 -15.87 5.96 -1.11
C ASP A 233 -14.83 6.77 -0.38
N VAL A 234 -13.91 6.11 0.33
CA VAL A 234 -12.85 6.75 1.11
C VAL A 234 -11.52 6.47 0.42
N THR A 235 -10.66 7.47 0.36
CA THR A 235 -9.25 7.34 -0.05
C THR A 235 -8.38 8.02 1.01
N VAL A 236 -7.51 7.26 1.66
CA VAL A 236 -6.53 7.74 2.64
C VAL A 236 -5.19 8.07 1.98
N LYS A 237 -4.50 9.07 2.53
CA LYS A 237 -3.11 9.37 2.21
C LYS A 237 -2.23 8.34 2.90
N ASN A 238 -1.35 7.73 2.12
CA ASN A 238 -0.27 6.91 2.63
C ASN A 238 1.02 7.43 2.02
N GLU A 239 1.84 8.11 2.82
CA GLU A 239 3.05 8.79 2.36
C GLU A 239 4.04 7.85 1.65
N LYS A 240 4.06 6.56 2.04
CA LYS A 240 4.87 5.52 1.37
C LYS A 240 4.26 5.11 0.02
N MET A 241 2.94 5.01 -0.07
CA MET A 241 2.23 4.69 -1.31
C MET A 241 2.20 5.86 -2.29
N ASP A 242 2.11 7.10 -1.81
CA ASP A 242 2.16 8.30 -2.63
C ASP A 242 3.55 8.47 -3.25
N LYS A 243 4.61 8.14 -2.51
CA LYS A 243 5.97 8.03 -3.07
C LYS A 243 6.07 6.90 -4.10
N PHE A 244 5.47 5.75 -3.83
CA PHE A 244 5.43 4.61 -4.75
C PHE A 244 4.63 4.85 -6.05
N ILE A 245 3.44 5.48 -5.99
CA ILE A 245 2.64 5.84 -7.18
C ILE A 245 3.36 6.91 -8.00
N LEU A 246 3.95 7.90 -7.32
CA LEU A 246 4.78 8.91 -7.97
C LEU A 246 5.99 8.24 -8.65
N ASP A 247 6.63 7.27 -8.02
CA ASP A 247 7.79 6.53 -8.57
C ASP A 247 7.41 5.47 -9.62
N GLN A 248 6.18 4.94 -9.61
CA GLN A 248 5.65 4.09 -10.69
C GLN A 248 5.40 4.87 -11.98
N SER A 249 5.04 6.15 -11.89
CA SER A 249 4.85 7.04 -13.04
C SER A 249 6.16 7.56 -13.65
N LYS A 250 7.27 7.45 -12.92
CA LYS A 250 8.56 7.95 -13.38
C LYS A 250 9.29 6.87 -14.18
N SER A 251 9.58 7.21 -15.43
CA SER A 251 10.52 6.44 -16.26
C SER A 251 11.98 6.63 -15.82
N ASN A 252 12.27 7.43 -14.79
CA ASN A 252 13.63 7.66 -14.30
C ASN A 252 13.69 7.84 -12.78
N GLY A 253 14.86 7.60 -12.20
CA GLY A 253 15.10 7.79 -10.76
C GLY A 253 16.57 7.65 -10.41
N THR A 254 16.94 8.11 -9.21
CA THR A 254 18.30 7.99 -8.68
C THR A 254 18.31 7.09 -7.45
N ILE A 255 19.22 6.12 -7.45
CA ILE A 255 19.50 5.22 -6.34
C ILE A 255 20.82 5.69 -5.72
N SER A 256 20.95 5.68 -4.40
CA SER A 256 22.19 6.07 -3.72
C SER A 256 22.49 5.18 -2.52
N MET A 257 23.77 4.97 -2.24
CA MET A 257 24.22 4.29 -1.02
C MET A 257 25.53 4.86 -0.51
N ASP A 258 25.71 4.82 0.80
CA ASP A 258 27.00 5.05 1.45
C ASP A 258 27.67 3.70 1.72
N ILE A 259 28.93 3.57 1.32
CA ILE A 259 29.80 2.48 1.72
C ILE A 259 30.64 3.02 2.87
N GLU A 260 30.35 2.56 4.08
CA GLU A 260 31.15 2.84 5.28
C GLU A 260 32.32 1.87 5.42
N LYS A 261 33.31 2.19 6.25
CA LYS A 261 34.48 1.33 6.48
C LYS A 261 35.17 0.89 5.19
N VAL A 262 35.32 1.79 4.22
CA VAL A 262 35.87 1.49 2.88
C VAL A 262 37.28 0.90 2.98
N SER A 263 38.07 1.36 3.95
CA SER A 263 39.42 0.84 4.20
C SER A 263 39.42 -0.64 4.63
N GLU A 264 38.37 -1.10 5.32
CA GLU A 264 38.13 -2.50 5.66
C GLU A 264 37.63 -3.26 4.43
N PHE A 265 36.66 -2.69 3.69
CA PHE A 265 36.10 -3.30 2.48
C PHE A 265 37.17 -3.63 1.44
N ALA A 266 38.16 -2.74 1.26
CA ALA A 266 39.30 -2.97 0.38
C ALA A 266 40.20 -4.16 0.81
N ARG A 267 40.11 -4.60 2.07
CA ARG A 267 40.90 -5.69 2.66
C ARG A 267 40.12 -6.99 2.82
N GLU A 268 38.81 -6.98 2.61
CA GLU A 268 37.95 -8.17 2.73
C GLU A 268 38.31 -9.27 1.72
N VAL A 269 37.62 -10.41 1.82
CA VAL A 269 37.75 -11.53 0.88
C VAL A 269 37.11 -11.14 -0.45
N ILE A 270 37.69 -11.62 -1.55
CA ILE A 270 37.20 -11.36 -2.91
C ILE A 270 35.70 -11.74 -2.96
N TRP A 271 34.92 -11.00 -3.74
CA TRP A 271 33.47 -11.19 -3.93
C TRP A 271 32.64 -10.76 -2.71
N SER A 272 33.23 -10.06 -1.73
CA SER A 272 32.44 -9.43 -0.67
C SER A 272 31.56 -8.33 -1.25
N GLU A 273 30.29 -8.34 -0.87
CA GLU A 273 29.25 -7.47 -1.44
C GLU A 273 28.63 -6.55 -0.40
N ARG A 274 28.23 -5.36 -0.85
CA ARG A 274 27.44 -4.39 -0.11
C ARG A 274 26.31 -3.91 -1.01
N LYS A 275 25.09 -3.89 -0.48
CA LYS A 275 23.88 -3.59 -1.25
C LYS A 275 23.19 -2.34 -0.70
N SER A 276 22.62 -1.54 -1.59
CA SER A 276 21.75 -0.42 -1.19
C SER A 276 20.39 -0.92 -0.71
N GLU A 277 19.65 -0.02 -0.05
CA GLU A 277 18.20 -0.14 0.05
C GLU A 277 17.56 -0.21 -1.35
N ILE A 278 16.39 -0.83 -1.41
CA ILE A 278 15.63 -0.97 -2.65
C ILE A 278 14.94 0.35 -3.01
N VAL A 279 15.03 0.74 -4.27
CA VAL A 279 14.31 1.88 -4.85
C VAL A 279 13.39 1.38 -5.96
N TYR A 280 12.18 1.91 -6.01
CA TYR A 280 11.20 1.56 -7.04
C TYR A 280 11.29 2.55 -8.19
N ILE A 281 11.42 2.04 -9.42
CA ILE A 281 11.38 2.88 -10.63
C ILE A 281 10.59 2.10 -11.67
N LYS A 282 9.49 2.69 -12.14
CA LYS A 282 8.60 2.11 -13.17
C LYS A 282 8.15 0.66 -12.87
N GLY A 283 7.81 0.39 -11.62
CA GLY A 283 7.30 -0.93 -11.19
C GLY A 283 8.36 -2.01 -10.92
N PHE A 284 9.64 -1.72 -11.15
CA PHE A 284 10.75 -2.63 -10.85
C PHE A 284 11.46 -2.24 -9.55
N LEU A 285 12.04 -3.25 -8.88
CA LEU A 285 12.89 -3.12 -7.70
C LEU A 285 14.34 -2.91 -8.16
N TRP A 286 14.95 -1.81 -7.75
CA TRP A 286 16.34 -1.52 -8.12
C TRP A 286 17.21 -1.39 -6.87
N LYS A 287 18.45 -1.87 -6.96
CA LYS A 287 19.48 -1.66 -5.93
C LYS A 287 20.87 -1.53 -6.55
N ILE A 288 21.75 -0.82 -5.84
CA ILE A 288 23.18 -0.81 -6.13
C ILE A 288 23.80 -2.02 -5.43
N MET A 289 24.66 -2.73 -6.14
CA MET A 289 25.53 -3.76 -5.57
C MET A 289 26.98 -3.37 -5.81
N ALA A 290 27.70 -3.15 -4.73
CA ALA A 290 29.13 -2.87 -4.72
C ALA A 290 29.89 -4.11 -4.30
N GLU A 291 30.92 -4.49 -5.05
CA GLU A 291 31.64 -5.75 -4.84
C GLU A 291 33.15 -5.53 -4.88
N MET A 292 33.90 -6.17 -3.99
CA MET A 292 35.36 -6.18 -4.09
C MET A 292 35.82 -7.24 -5.10
N ARG A 293 36.57 -6.81 -6.12
CA ARG A 293 37.10 -7.68 -7.18
C ARG A 293 38.60 -7.58 -7.31
N MET A 294 39.22 -8.64 -7.83
CA MET A 294 40.59 -8.62 -8.33
C MET A 294 40.58 -8.51 -9.85
N LYS A 295 41.48 -7.70 -10.39
CA LYS A 295 41.64 -7.61 -11.84
C LYS A 295 42.29 -8.89 -12.37
N MET A 296 41.57 -9.63 -13.18
CA MET A 296 42.10 -10.81 -13.87
C MET A 296 43.17 -10.36 -14.90
N GLY A 297 44.39 -10.91 -14.81
CA GLY A 297 45.44 -10.75 -15.83
C GLY A 297 46.51 -9.67 -15.59
N SER A 298 46.57 -9.03 -14.42
CA SER A 298 47.73 -8.19 -14.02
C SER A 298 48.69 -8.94 -13.10
N ASN A 299 50.00 -8.70 -13.24
CA ASN A 299 51.02 -9.22 -12.32
C ASN A 299 50.86 -8.68 -10.88
N ASP A 300 50.11 -7.59 -10.71
CA ASP A 300 49.71 -7.05 -9.42
C ASP A 300 48.33 -7.54 -9.02
N ASN A 301 48.20 -7.97 -7.75
CA ASN A 301 46.95 -8.23 -7.03
C ASN A 301 46.15 -6.93 -6.81
N GLU A 302 45.91 -6.19 -7.88
CA GLU A 302 45.20 -4.92 -7.82
C GLU A 302 43.71 -5.17 -7.53
N LYS A 303 43.24 -4.56 -6.44
CA LYS A 303 41.86 -4.66 -5.97
C LYS A 303 41.02 -3.51 -6.51
N TRP A 304 39.83 -3.86 -6.98
CA TRP A 304 38.90 -2.98 -7.67
C TRP A 304 37.54 -2.98 -6.99
N LEU A 305 36.89 -1.82 -7.00
CA LEU A 305 35.49 -1.69 -6.68
C LEU A 305 34.68 -1.98 -7.94
N GLY A 306 33.94 -3.09 -7.91
CA GLY A 306 32.89 -3.40 -8.86
C GLY A 306 31.59 -2.70 -8.45
N ILE A 307 30.88 -2.13 -9.41
CA ILE A 307 29.58 -1.49 -9.17
C ILE A 307 28.60 -2.00 -10.21
N TYR A 308 27.48 -2.51 -9.70
CA TYR A 308 26.42 -3.13 -10.47
C TYR A 308 25.07 -2.51 -10.11
N LEU A 309 24.24 -2.33 -11.12
CA LEU A 309 22.82 -2.12 -10.95
C LEU A 309 22.16 -3.50 -10.94
N TRP A 310 21.29 -3.76 -9.98
CA TRP A 310 20.49 -4.96 -9.92
C TRP A 310 19.01 -4.58 -10.02
N CYS A 311 18.27 -5.36 -10.78
CA CYS A 311 16.85 -5.18 -11.07
C CYS A 311 16.10 -6.47 -10.76
N ASP A 312 14.90 -6.36 -10.22
CA ASP A 312 14.01 -7.50 -10.04
C ASP A 312 12.55 -7.03 -10.00
N THR A 313 11.63 -7.98 -9.95
CA THR A 313 10.21 -7.69 -9.82
C THR A 313 9.76 -7.85 -8.36
N PRO A 314 8.68 -7.16 -7.96
CA PRO A 314 8.04 -7.40 -6.66
C PRO A 314 7.47 -8.82 -6.49
N LYS A 315 7.42 -9.65 -7.54
CA LYS A 315 6.87 -11.01 -7.51
C LYS A 315 8.01 -12.03 -7.56
N GLU A 316 8.42 -12.55 -6.41
CA GLU A 316 9.56 -13.47 -6.26
C GLU A 316 9.48 -14.74 -7.15
N GLU A 317 8.29 -15.15 -7.58
CA GLU A 317 8.08 -16.33 -8.44
C GLU A 317 7.95 -15.99 -9.94
N GLU A 318 7.92 -14.71 -10.30
CA GLU A 318 7.75 -14.26 -11.69
C GLU A 318 9.10 -14.31 -12.42
N LYS A 319 9.24 -15.30 -13.31
CA LYS A 319 10.43 -15.43 -14.18
C LYS A 319 10.27 -14.75 -15.54
N ASN A 320 9.03 -14.43 -15.92
CA ASN A 320 8.72 -13.85 -17.22
C ASN A 320 8.59 -12.33 -17.11
N TRP A 321 9.73 -11.66 -16.94
CA TRP A 321 9.81 -10.20 -16.94
C TRP A 321 11.03 -9.76 -17.74
N SER A 322 10.92 -8.57 -18.34
CA SER A 322 12.06 -7.90 -18.95
C SER A 322 11.95 -6.40 -18.70
N CYS A 323 13.09 -5.75 -18.55
CA CYS A 323 13.16 -4.32 -18.29
C CYS A 323 14.35 -3.72 -19.04
N LYS A 324 14.07 -2.97 -20.10
CA LYS A 324 15.11 -2.24 -20.84
C LYS A 324 15.38 -0.89 -20.16
N CYS A 325 16.63 -0.66 -19.76
CA CYS A 325 17.03 0.60 -19.13
C CYS A 325 18.44 1.06 -19.54
N SER A 326 18.65 2.37 -19.39
CA SER A 326 19.96 3.01 -19.44
C SER A 326 20.30 3.54 -18.04
N ALA A 327 21.57 3.50 -17.65
CA ALA A 327 21.98 4.00 -16.34
C ALA A 327 23.35 4.69 -16.33
N THR A 328 23.50 5.69 -15.46
CA THR A 328 24.77 6.36 -15.16
C THR A 328 25.19 6.09 -13.73
N ILE A 329 26.25 5.31 -13.58
CA ILE A 329 26.93 5.05 -12.30
C ILE A 329 27.80 6.24 -11.94
N ARG A 330 27.70 6.69 -10.69
CA ARG A 330 28.44 7.81 -10.12
C ARG A 330 29.12 7.43 -8.81
N ILE A 331 30.36 7.87 -8.67
CA ILE A 331 31.05 7.93 -7.37
C ILE A 331 31.11 9.41 -7.01
N MET A 332 30.39 9.79 -5.97
CA MET A 332 30.19 11.20 -5.66
C MET A 332 31.48 11.80 -5.11
N SER A 333 31.85 12.96 -5.65
CA SER A 333 32.94 13.73 -5.08
C SER A 333 32.56 14.25 -3.69
N GLN A 334 33.45 14.07 -2.73
CA GLN A 334 33.39 14.62 -1.37
C GLN A 334 34.11 15.97 -1.27
N LYS A 335 34.67 16.46 -2.39
CA LYS A 335 35.35 17.77 -2.48
C LYS A 335 34.53 18.74 -3.32
N CYS A 336 34.28 19.92 -2.75
CA CYS A 336 33.67 21.03 -3.47
C CYS A 336 34.50 21.37 -4.72
N GLY A 337 33.83 21.49 -5.88
CA GLY A 337 34.46 21.82 -7.16
C GLY A 337 35.11 20.65 -7.91
N VAL A 338 35.13 19.43 -7.34
CA VAL A 338 35.55 18.22 -8.05
C VAL A 338 34.30 17.48 -8.55
N SER A 339 34.28 17.09 -9.82
CA SER A 339 33.17 16.37 -10.44
C SER A 339 33.13 14.91 -10.01
N ASP A 340 31.92 14.35 -9.93
CA ASP A 340 31.72 12.91 -9.76
C ASP A 340 32.47 12.10 -10.82
N PHE A 341 33.00 10.94 -10.44
CA PHE A 341 33.34 9.92 -11.42
C PHE A 341 32.03 9.42 -12.05
N ARG A 342 32.00 9.25 -13.37
CA ARG A 342 30.80 8.78 -14.08
C ARG A 342 31.15 7.67 -15.05
N ARG A 343 30.31 6.64 -15.10
CA ARG A 343 30.34 5.60 -16.14
C ARG A 343 28.91 5.23 -16.51
N LYS A 344 28.60 5.19 -17.80
CA LYS A 344 27.24 4.90 -18.29
C LYS A 344 27.20 3.61 -19.09
N PHE A 345 26.09 2.89 -18.98
CA PHE A 345 25.67 1.90 -19.96
C PHE A 345 24.32 2.30 -20.51
N ASP A 346 24.13 2.05 -21.79
CA ASP A 346 22.90 2.35 -22.51
C ASP A 346 22.23 1.02 -22.90
N ASP A 347 20.91 1.01 -22.93
CA ASP A 347 20.09 -0.05 -23.56
C ASP A 347 20.27 -1.48 -23.03
N HIS A 348 20.54 -1.67 -21.74
CA HIS A 348 20.61 -3.02 -21.17
C HIS A 348 19.22 -3.57 -20.83
N VAL A 349 19.01 -4.87 -21.07
CA VAL A 349 17.76 -5.57 -20.76
C VAL A 349 18.01 -6.44 -19.54
N PHE A 350 17.36 -6.10 -18.43
CA PHE A 350 17.34 -6.91 -17.23
C PHE A 350 16.20 -7.93 -17.32
N ASP A 351 16.47 -9.16 -16.94
CA ASP A 351 15.48 -10.23 -16.83
C ASP A 351 15.86 -11.23 -15.72
N SER A 352 15.16 -12.36 -15.64
CA SER A 352 15.41 -13.37 -14.60
C SER A 352 16.75 -14.11 -14.73
N GLU A 353 17.38 -14.10 -15.91
CA GLU A 353 18.68 -14.71 -16.17
C GLU A 353 19.82 -13.70 -15.97
N GLU A 354 19.62 -12.45 -16.38
CA GLU A 354 20.57 -11.35 -16.28
C GLU A 354 20.01 -10.20 -15.43
N ASN A 355 19.78 -10.48 -14.14
CA ASN A 355 19.18 -9.51 -13.21
C ASN A 355 20.18 -8.48 -12.65
N SER A 356 21.45 -8.53 -13.06
CA SER A 356 22.50 -7.63 -12.60
C SER A 356 23.46 -7.26 -13.72
N TRP A 357 23.72 -5.96 -13.86
CA TRP A 357 24.62 -5.44 -14.89
C TRP A 357 25.44 -4.26 -14.39
N GLY A 358 26.69 -4.18 -14.83
CA GLY A 358 27.60 -3.12 -14.40
C GLY A 358 29.04 -3.46 -14.73
N TYR A 359 29.97 -2.92 -13.92
CA TYR A 359 31.40 -3.02 -14.21
C TYR A 359 32.16 -3.54 -13.00
N GLY A 360 32.78 -4.71 -13.16
CA GLY A 360 33.60 -5.31 -12.11
C GLY A 360 34.90 -4.56 -11.82
N ASN A 361 35.42 -3.82 -12.80
CA ASN A 361 36.60 -2.97 -12.66
C ASN A 361 36.18 -1.50 -12.87
N THR A 362 35.42 -0.93 -11.92
CA THR A 362 34.96 0.47 -12.03
C THR A 362 36.08 1.44 -11.67
N ILE A 363 36.68 1.28 -10.48
CA ILE A 363 37.83 2.07 -10.00
C ILE A 363 38.69 1.19 -9.09
N SER A 364 40.01 1.36 -9.11
CA SER A 364 40.87 0.64 -8.15
C SER A 364 40.73 1.24 -6.76
N PHE A 365 40.85 0.43 -5.71
CA PHE A 365 40.78 0.92 -4.34
C PHE A 365 41.91 1.92 -4.02
N ILE A 366 43.06 1.79 -4.68
CA ILE A 366 44.19 2.74 -4.59
C ILE A 366 43.78 4.11 -5.15
N GLU A 367 43.12 4.14 -6.31
CA GLU A 367 42.65 5.38 -6.91
C GLU A 367 41.47 5.98 -6.12
N LEU A 368 40.51 5.15 -5.72
CA LEU A 368 39.33 5.56 -4.95
C LEU A 368 39.70 6.27 -3.65
N MET A 369 40.66 5.70 -2.91
CA MET A 369 41.12 6.25 -1.63
C MET A 369 42.21 7.32 -1.79
N ASN A 370 42.60 7.67 -3.02
CA ASN A 370 43.60 8.72 -3.25
C ASN A 370 43.03 10.08 -2.80
N PRO A 371 43.65 10.75 -1.80
CA PRO A 371 43.15 12.02 -1.29
C PRO A 371 43.08 13.13 -2.35
N ARG A 372 43.84 13.02 -3.45
CA ARG A 372 43.80 13.99 -4.57
C ARG A 372 42.54 13.85 -5.43
N LYS A 373 41.97 12.64 -5.54
CA LYS A 373 40.79 12.34 -6.37
C LYS A 373 39.48 12.83 -5.75
N GLY A 374 39.41 12.87 -4.42
CA GLY A 374 38.30 13.50 -3.70
C GLY A 374 37.03 12.65 -3.56
N PHE A 375 37.03 11.38 -3.96
CA PHE A 375 35.87 10.48 -3.86
C PHE A 375 35.67 9.85 -2.47
N TYR A 376 36.73 9.79 -1.68
CA TYR A 376 36.76 9.12 -0.37
C TYR A 376 36.84 10.12 0.78
N ASN A 377 35.89 10.04 1.72
CA ASN A 377 35.92 10.76 2.98
C ASN A 377 36.74 9.97 4.00
N LYS A 378 37.99 10.39 4.21
CA LYS A 378 38.93 9.71 5.13
C LYS A 378 38.52 9.78 6.60
N SER A 379 37.87 10.86 7.04
CA SER A 379 37.44 11.00 8.44
C SER A 379 36.28 10.08 8.81
N GLU A 380 35.38 9.82 7.86
CA GLU A 380 34.23 8.92 8.05
C GLU A 380 34.51 7.50 7.53
N ASP A 381 35.67 7.27 6.91
CA ASP A 381 35.99 6.06 6.14
C ASP A 381 34.87 5.67 5.15
N LYS A 382 34.41 6.64 4.36
CA LYS A 382 33.16 6.53 3.59
C LYS A 382 33.29 6.94 2.12
N VAL A 383 32.56 6.26 1.24
CA VAL A 383 32.32 6.64 -0.17
C VAL A 383 30.82 6.62 -0.44
N THR A 384 30.32 7.61 -1.16
CA THR A 384 28.92 7.62 -1.62
C THR A 384 28.83 7.26 -3.10
N LEU A 385 27.98 6.28 -3.40
CA LEU A 385 27.64 5.86 -4.75
C LEU A 385 26.24 6.37 -5.10
N ALA A 386 26.03 6.69 -6.38
CA ALA A 386 24.71 6.93 -6.93
C ALA A 386 24.58 6.31 -8.33
N ILE A 387 23.40 5.81 -8.68
CA ILE A 387 23.08 5.37 -10.04
C ILE A 387 21.81 6.09 -10.49
N ASP A 388 21.90 6.85 -11.57
CA ASP A 388 20.74 7.44 -12.23
C ASP A 388 20.23 6.43 -13.26
N VAL A 389 19.00 5.97 -13.13
CA VAL A 389 18.36 4.93 -13.95
C VAL A 389 17.26 5.57 -14.80
N THR A 390 17.18 5.21 -16.08
CA THR A 390 16.10 5.57 -17.00
C THR A 390 15.57 4.32 -17.69
N VAL A 391 14.31 3.98 -17.46
CA VAL A 391 13.64 2.79 -17.98
C VAL A 391 12.84 3.13 -19.24
N GLU A 392 13.16 2.48 -20.34
CA GLU A 392 12.55 2.74 -21.64
C GLU A 392 11.08 2.31 -21.68
N ASN A 393 10.24 3.09 -22.37
CA ASN A 393 8.86 2.69 -22.65
C ASN A 393 8.87 1.65 -23.77
N GLU A 394 8.04 0.61 -23.64
CA GLU A 394 7.74 -0.26 -24.78
C GLU A 394 7.24 0.62 -25.92
N LYS A 395 7.89 0.53 -27.08
CA LYS A 395 7.37 1.15 -28.29
C LYS A 395 6.07 0.44 -28.60
N THR A 396 4.94 1.13 -28.46
CA THR A 396 3.72 0.73 -29.15
C THR A 396 4.05 0.71 -30.62
N GLU A 397 4.14 -0.48 -31.21
CA GLU A 397 4.11 -0.64 -32.65
C GLU A 397 2.76 -0.08 -33.12
N ASP A 398 2.79 1.16 -33.64
CA ASP A 398 1.72 1.68 -34.47
C ASP A 398 1.63 0.76 -35.69
N ASN A 399 0.71 -0.21 -35.63
CA ASN A 399 0.31 -1.00 -36.78
C ASN A 399 -0.38 -0.07 -37.78
N SER A 400 0.42 0.45 -38.72
CA SER A 400 -0.02 1.16 -39.93
C SER A 400 -0.61 0.22 -40.96
#